data_AF-A0A7Z9XEI0-F1
#
_entry.id   AF-A0A7Z9XEI0-F1
#
_cell.length_a   1.000
_cell.length_b   1.000
_cell.length_c   1.000
_cell.angle_alpha   90.00
_cell.angle_beta   90.00
_cell.angle_gamma   90.00
#
_symmetry.space_group_name_H-M   'P 1'
#
loop_
_entity.id
_entity.type
_entity.pdbx_description
1 polymer ?
#
loop_
_entity_poly.entity_id
_entity_poly.type
_entity_poly.pdbx_seq_one_letter_code
_entity_poly.pdbx_strand_id
1 'polypeptide(L)'
;MLNSSKKLRVRCLKCGKEWEKESVVSWGPDDVTSSLCDACFRDVISPIIRKKQLREGNFDCSGKAGDYCDQYHCKYRQWCLRWEEAQEGVKEVAEAC
;
A
#
# COMPACT_ATOMS: atom_id res chain seq x y z
N MET A 1 21.87 25.39 -14.60
CA MET A 1 21.41 24.08 -15.11
C MET A 1 20.45 23.52 -14.07
N LEU A 2 19.17 23.33 -14.41
CA LEU A 2 18.18 22.73 -13.51
C LEU A 2 18.36 21.21 -13.58
N ASN A 3 18.89 20.62 -12.51
CA ASN A 3 18.96 19.16 -12.34
C ASN A 3 17.53 18.63 -12.23
N SER A 4 17.00 18.08 -13.32
CA SER A 4 15.74 17.36 -13.31
C SER A 4 15.89 16.12 -12.43
N SER A 5 15.14 16.05 -11.34
CA SER A 5 15.07 14.85 -10.50
C SER A 5 14.11 13.87 -11.14
N LYS A 6 14.56 12.63 -11.37
CA LYS A 6 13.70 11.51 -11.79
C LYS A 6 12.83 10.98 -10.65
N LYS A 7 12.86 11.62 -9.49
CA LYS A 7 12.05 11.23 -8.34
C LYS A 7 10.79 12.06 -8.27
N LEU A 8 9.67 11.38 -8.10
CA LEU A 8 8.39 11.99 -7.83
C LEU A 8 8.18 12.11 -6.32
N ARG A 9 8.01 13.35 -5.84
CA ARG A 9 7.56 13.64 -4.48
C ARG A 9 6.06 13.41 -4.36
N VAL A 10 5.64 12.70 -3.33
CA VAL A 10 4.25 12.39 -3.07
C VAL A 10 3.90 12.78 -1.63
N ARG A 11 2.75 13.44 -1.45
CA ARG A 11 2.19 13.79 -0.15
C ARG A 11 0.90 13.02 0.10
N CYS A 12 0.75 12.47 1.31
CA CYS A 12 -0.47 11.79 1.72
C CYS A 12 -1.62 12.78 1.87
N LEU A 13 -2.76 12.53 1.20
CA LEU A 13 -3.98 13.32 1.29
C LEU A 13 -4.61 13.34 2.68
N LYS A 14 -4.43 12.26 3.46
CA LYS A 14 -5.04 12.11 4.79
C LYS A 14 -4.13 12.60 5.91
N CYS A 15 -2.87 12.16 5.94
CA CYS A 15 -1.97 12.41 7.07
C CYS A 15 -0.80 13.35 6.77
N GLY A 16 -0.65 13.82 5.52
CA GLY A 16 0.44 14.71 5.12
C GLY A 16 1.83 14.06 5.03
N LYS A 17 2.00 12.77 5.38
CA LYS A 17 3.28 12.05 5.21
C LYS A 17 3.79 12.20 3.77
N GLU A 18 5.07 12.54 3.61
CA GLU A 18 5.74 12.64 2.31
C GLU A 18 6.66 11.45 2.05
N TRP A 19 6.79 11.07 0.78
CA TRP A 19 7.76 10.07 0.32
C TRP A 19 8.17 10.35 -1.13
N GLU A 20 9.27 9.73 -1.56
CA GLU A 20 9.74 9.77 -2.95
C GLU A 20 9.51 8.42 -3.62
N LYS A 21 9.20 8.44 -4.92
CA LYS A 21 9.19 7.23 -5.75
C LYS A 21 9.87 7.50 -7.09
N GLU A 22 10.43 6.46 -7.69
CA GLU A 22 11.01 6.54 -9.02
C GLU A 22 9.95 6.94 -10.05
N SER A 23 10.36 7.79 -10.99
CA SER A 23 9.52 8.30 -12.07
C SER A 23 10.30 8.35 -13.38
N VAL A 24 9.62 7.95 -14.45
CA VAL A 24 10.14 8.12 -15.82
C VAL A 24 9.97 9.56 -16.33
N VAL A 25 9.07 10.32 -15.70
CA VAL A 25 8.82 11.73 -16.00
C VAL A 25 9.74 12.60 -15.15
N SER A 26 10.24 13.66 -15.77
CA SER A 26 11.00 14.73 -15.11
C SER A 26 10.07 15.62 -14.30
N TRP A 27 10.36 15.79 -13.01
CA TRP A 27 9.59 16.64 -12.10
C TRP A 27 10.44 17.85 -11.67
N GLY A 28 9.77 19.00 -11.56
CA GLY A 28 10.34 20.21 -11.00
C GLY A 28 10.54 20.12 -9.48
N PRO A 29 11.35 21.04 -8.89
CA PRO A 29 11.65 21.02 -7.46
C PRO A 29 10.41 21.21 -6.57
N ASP A 30 9.43 21.94 -7.07
CA ASP A 30 8.19 22.26 -6.35
C ASP A 30 7.03 21.32 -6.70
N ASP A 31 7.24 20.38 -7.63
CA ASP A 31 6.20 19.44 -8.02
C ASP A 31 5.97 18.39 -6.93
N VAL A 32 4.71 18.28 -6.49
CA VAL A 32 4.27 17.26 -5.55
C VAL A 32 2.93 16.69 -6.00
N THR A 33 2.85 15.37 -6.06
CA THR A 33 1.58 14.68 -6.30
C THR A 33 0.92 14.31 -4.98
N SER A 34 -0.39 14.11 -5.03
CA SER A 34 -1.18 13.65 -3.90
C SER A 34 -1.54 12.18 -4.04
N SER A 35 -1.37 11.39 -2.97
CA SER A 35 -1.79 9.98 -2.90
C SER A 35 -2.16 9.60 -1.46
N LEU A 36 -2.44 8.33 -1.17
CA LEU A 36 -2.56 7.82 0.20
C LEU A 36 -1.33 6.98 0.53
N CYS A 37 -0.73 7.18 1.70
CA CYS A 37 0.27 6.22 2.20
C CYS A 37 -0.42 4.90 2.56
N ASP A 38 0.33 3.79 2.68
CA ASP A 38 -0.25 2.45 2.87
C ASP A 38 -1.21 2.35 4.07
N ALA A 39 -0.84 2.96 5.20
CA ALA A 39 -1.70 3.02 6.38
C ALA A 39 -3.00 3.76 6.10
N CYS A 40 -2.92 4.95 5.49
CA CYS A 40 -4.10 5.74 5.15
C CYS A 40 -4.93 5.11 4.03
N PHE A 41 -4.30 4.39 3.10
CA PHE A 41 -4.99 3.64 2.06
C PHE A 41 -5.81 2.52 2.70
N ARG A 42 -5.24 1.73 3.62
CA ARG A 42 -5.97 0.70 4.36
C ARG A 42 -7.18 1.32 5.08
N ASP A 43 -6.97 2.39 5.83
CA ASP A 43 -8.05 3.03 6.58
C ASP A 43 -9.19 3.55 5.69
N VAL A 44 -8.86 4.18 4.56
CA VAL A 44 -9.84 4.87 3.71
C VAL A 44 -10.47 3.92 2.68
N ILE A 45 -9.67 3.03 2.09
CA ILE A 45 -10.08 2.21 0.95
C ILE A 45 -10.62 0.85 1.38
N SER A 46 -10.10 0.24 2.44
CA SER A 46 -10.62 -1.08 2.90
C SER A 46 -12.13 -1.05 3.17
N PRO A 47 -12.73 -0.04 3.83
CA PRO A 47 -14.18 0.01 4.01
C PRO A 47 -14.96 0.05 2.69
N ILE A 48 -14.42 0.71 1.66
CA ILE A 48 -15.05 0.81 0.33
C ILE A 48 -15.00 -0.54 -0.38
N ILE A 49 -13.83 -1.21 -0.37
CA ILE A 49 -13.66 -2.54 -0.95
C ILE A 49 -14.58 -3.55 -0.24
N ARG A 50 -14.62 -3.53 1.09
CA ARG A 50 -15.49 -4.41 1.89
C ARG A 50 -16.96 -4.25 1.52
N LYS A 51 -17.45 -3.01 1.43
CA LYS A 51 -18.83 -2.72 0.98
C LYS A 51 -19.12 -3.26 -0.42
N LYS A 52 -18.14 -3.23 -1.32
CA LYS A 52 -18.28 -3.81 -2.66
C LYS A 52 -18.30 -5.34 -2.62
N GLN A 53 -17.38 -5.96 -1.89
CA GLN A 53 -17.31 -7.42 -1.73
C GLN A 53 -18.61 -7.99 -1.17
N LEU A 54 -19.13 -7.39 -0.08
CA LEU A 54 -20.39 -7.80 0.53
C LEU A 54 -21.58 -7.71 -0.44
N ARG A 55 -21.64 -6.65 -1.26
CA ARG A 55 -22.69 -6.51 -2.29
C ARG A 55 -22.58 -7.55 -3.40
N GLU A 56 -21.37 -8.05 -3.67
CA GLU A 56 -21.10 -9.08 -4.66
C GLU A 56 -21.23 -10.51 -4.09
N GLY A 57 -21.57 -10.67 -2.81
CA GLY A 57 -21.64 -11.98 -2.14
C GLY A 57 -20.28 -12.59 -1.79
N ASN A 58 -19.21 -11.80 -1.85
CA ASN A 58 -17.86 -12.22 -1.50
C ASN A 58 -17.62 -12.16 0.03
N PHE A 59 -16.62 -12.90 0.52
CA PHE A 59 -16.21 -12.88 1.93
C PHE A 59 -15.77 -11.48 2.41
N ASP A 60 -16.14 -11.13 3.65
CA ASP A 60 -15.73 -9.89 4.32
C ASP A 60 -14.32 -9.98 4.91
N CYS A 61 -13.32 -10.12 4.03
CA CYS A 61 -11.92 -10.36 4.42
C CYS A 61 -10.95 -9.19 4.12
N SER A 62 -11.32 -8.21 3.29
CA SER A 62 -10.41 -7.12 2.91
C SER A 62 -9.96 -6.28 4.11
N GLY A 63 -8.64 -6.13 4.27
CA GLY A 63 -8.01 -5.36 5.34
C GLY A 63 -7.93 -6.04 6.70
N LYS A 64 -8.33 -7.32 6.83
CA LYS A 64 -8.40 -8.03 8.13
C LYS A 64 -7.29 -9.05 8.39
N ALA A 65 -6.45 -9.35 7.39
CA ALA A 65 -5.47 -10.44 7.47
C ALA A 65 -4.41 -10.25 8.57
N GLY A 66 -4.08 -8.99 8.92
CA GLY A 66 -3.02 -8.72 9.90
C GLY A 66 -1.65 -9.09 9.32
N ASP A 67 -1.09 -10.19 9.78
CA ASP A 67 0.22 -10.77 9.43
C ASP A 67 0.12 -12.02 8.54
N TYR A 68 -1.05 -12.67 8.45
CA TYR A 68 -1.22 -13.92 7.70
C TYR A 68 -2.38 -13.88 6.69
N CYS A 69 -2.11 -14.30 5.45
CA CYS A 69 -3.11 -14.50 4.40
C CYS A 69 -2.68 -15.62 3.45
N ASP A 70 -3.50 -16.67 3.43
CA ASP A 70 -3.37 -17.88 2.61
C ASP A 70 -3.80 -17.67 1.14
N GLN A 71 -4.49 -16.57 0.82
CA GLN A 71 -4.87 -16.23 -0.55
C GLN A 71 -3.71 -15.57 -1.31
N TYR A 72 -2.66 -16.34 -1.64
CA TYR A 72 -1.44 -15.85 -2.31
C TYR A 72 -1.67 -15.07 -3.60
N HIS A 73 -2.72 -15.39 -4.35
CA HIS A 73 -3.08 -14.72 -5.61
C HIS A 73 -4.08 -13.56 -5.46
N CYS A 74 -4.44 -13.19 -4.23
CA CYS A 74 -5.36 -12.08 -4.03
C CYS A 74 -4.69 -10.75 -4.38
N LYS A 75 -5.29 -10.00 -5.32
CA LYS A 75 -4.82 -8.65 -5.72
C LYS A 75 -4.75 -7.63 -4.58
N TYR A 76 -5.46 -7.89 -3.47
CA TYR A 76 -5.47 -7.02 -2.29
C TYR A 76 -4.58 -7.54 -1.16
N ARG A 77 -3.92 -8.69 -1.33
CA ARG A 77 -3.11 -9.35 -0.29
C ARG A 77 -2.12 -8.41 0.37
N GLN A 78 -1.38 -7.64 -0.45
CA GLN A 78 -0.40 -6.67 0.03
C GLN A 78 -0.99 -5.59 0.95
N TRP A 79 -2.25 -5.19 0.75
CA TRP A 79 -2.89 -4.18 1.57
C TRP A 79 -3.53 -4.76 2.82
N CYS A 80 -3.82 -6.06 2.84
CA CYS A 80 -4.29 -6.77 4.02
C CYS A 80 -3.13 -7.09 4.98
N LEU A 81 -1.97 -7.44 4.44
CA LEU A 81 -0.77 -7.77 5.21
C LEU A 81 -0.03 -6.51 5.65
N ARG A 82 0.39 -6.43 6.91
CA ARG A 82 1.34 -5.40 7.36
C ARG A 82 2.70 -5.77 6.81
N TRP A 83 3.13 -5.17 5.70
CA TRP A 83 4.30 -5.62 4.93
C TRP A 83 5.58 -5.77 5.77
N GLU A 84 5.79 -4.89 6.74
CA GLU A 84 6.95 -4.94 7.66
C GLU A 84 6.89 -6.20 8.55
N GLU A 85 5.75 -6.44 9.22
CA GLU A 85 5.53 -7.61 10.10
C GLU A 85 5.40 -8.93 9.32
N ALA A 86 4.83 -8.88 8.11
CA ALA A 86 4.62 -10.05 7.26
C ALA A 86 5.93 -10.55 6.63
N GLN A 87 6.92 -9.68 6.40
CA GLN A 87 8.25 -10.10 5.95
C GLN A 87 9.01 -10.85 7.05
N GLU A 88 8.88 -10.45 8.31
CA GLU A 88 9.45 -11.16 9.46
C GLU A 88 8.83 -12.55 9.59
N GLY A 89 7.50 -12.68 9.54
CA GLY A 89 6.84 -13.98 9.59
C GLY A 89 7.18 -14.91 8.41
N VAL A 90 7.42 -14.37 7.20
CA VAL A 90 7.89 -15.18 6.06
C VAL A 90 9.34 -15.64 6.25
N LYS A 91 10.22 -14.81 6.83
CA LYS A 91 11.59 -15.22 7.14
C LYS A 91 11.62 -16.32 8.21
N GLU A 92 10.86 -16.15 9.29
CA GLU A 92 10.76 -17.17 10.35
C GLU A 92 10.30 -18.52 9.80
N VAL A 93 9.27 -18.54 8.95
CA VAL A 93 8.78 -19.77 8.32
C VAL A 93 9.83 -20.37 7.36
N ALA A 94 10.52 -19.53 6.58
CA ALA A 94 11.55 -19.99 5.66
C ALA A 94 12.81 -20.52 6.36
N GLU A 95 13.14 -20.02 7.54
CA GLU A 95 14.25 -20.50 8.37
C GLU A 95 13.90 -21.75 9.19
N ALA A 96 12.60 -22.01 9.40
CA ALA A 96 12.09 -23.19 10.09
C ALA A 96 11.83 -24.41 9.18
N CYS A 97 11.94 -24.26 7.85
CA CYS A 97 11.78 -25.32 6.84
C CYS A 97 13.13 -25.79 6.29
#